data_AF-A0A961DDC2-F1
#
_entry.id   AF-A0A961DDC2-F1
#
_cell.length_a   1.000
_cell.length_b   1.000
_cell.length_c   1.000
_cell.angle_alpha   90.00
_cell.angle_beta   90.00
_cell.angle_gamma   90.00
#
_symmetry.space_group_name_H-M   'P 1'
#
loop_
_entity.id
_entity.type
_entity.pdbx_description
1 polymer ?
#
loop_
_entity_poly.entity_id
_entity_poly.type
_entity_poly.pdbx_seq_one_letter_code
_entity_poly.pdbx_strand_id
1 'polypeptide(L)'
;ATASTDRLIELVLAEDKNVLKELLTTQRVVATKNDNTYFGRKHSKEEQAAAIAAKKKAEEEEAQKEVAELKTLKAEVAALEARLKDNPEDKAAQKSLTQQSRQLTAAEKRIDNARKERKRGGGANVDVAQANLTGPPIYARVSRPTFGAGSMKPERVLATAPEGQRLGILTHPAWLVSQSDAMDNHAIHRGIWIRERLLGGGIPDVPITVDAQLPVEPQSTLRERMRVTKEKYCWTCHQKMDPLGLPFEMYNHAGLFRTTELDKPVDATGEIIDSGDPKLDGPVSNALEMIAKLAESERVEQVFVRHAFRFWMGRNETLNDAPVLQAAHKAYRDNGGSMKALLTSLVTSDAFLYRKVERGAE
;
A
#
# COMPACT_ATOMS: atom_id res chain seq x y z
N ALA A 1 -1.35 -6.24 3.14
CA ALA A 1 -0.91 -6.33 1.73
C ALA A 1 0.13 -7.44 1.60
N THR A 2 -0.02 -8.29 0.58
CA THR A 2 0.92 -9.35 0.16
C THR A 2 1.83 -8.93 -0.99
N ALA A 3 1.68 -7.68 -1.45
CA ALA A 3 2.56 -7.07 -2.42
C ALA A 3 4.02 -7.06 -1.92
N SER A 4 4.94 -7.45 -2.79
CA SER A 4 6.34 -7.61 -2.47
C SER A 4 7.13 -6.37 -2.89
N THR A 5 7.28 -5.44 -1.95
CA THR A 5 8.16 -4.27 -2.14
C THR A 5 9.61 -4.72 -2.35
N ASP A 6 10.06 -5.77 -1.66
CA ASP A 6 11.41 -6.30 -1.80
C ASP A 6 11.71 -6.74 -3.24
N ARG A 7 10.79 -7.47 -3.87
CA ARG A 7 10.97 -7.90 -5.25
C ARG A 7 10.96 -6.73 -6.23
N LEU A 8 10.15 -5.70 -5.97
CA LEU A 8 10.19 -4.46 -6.75
C LEU A 8 11.56 -3.78 -6.63
N ILE A 9 12.12 -3.67 -5.41
CA ILE A 9 13.44 -3.09 -5.16
C ILE A 9 14.52 -3.89 -5.88
N GLU A 10 14.48 -5.23 -5.84
CA GLU A 10 15.42 -6.10 -6.57
C GLU A 10 15.40 -5.82 -8.08
N LEU A 11 14.22 -5.58 -8.69
CA LEU A 11 14.12 -5.25 -10.10
C LEU A 11 14.74 -3.89 -10.43
N VAL A 12 14.48 -2.86 -9.60
CA VAL A 12 15.08 -1.53 -9.77
C VAL A 12 16.60 -1.60 -9.61
N LEU A 13 17.11 -2.36 -8.64
CA LEU A 13 18.55 -2.56 -8.44
C LEU A 13 19.21 -3.42 -9.53
N ALA A 14 18.44 -4.30 -10.20
CA ALA A 14 18.95 -5.05 -11.34
C ALA A 14 19.17 -4.14 -12.56
N GLU A 15 18.26 -3.16 -12.77
CA GLU A 15 18.40 -2.13 -13.81
C GLU A 15 19.52 -1.12 -13.47
N ASP A 16 19.68 -0.79 -12.17
CA ASP A 16 20.76 0.01 -11.60
C ASP A 16 20.94 1.39 -12.26
N LYS A 17 19.82 2.04 -12.58
CA LYS A 17 19.79 3.38 -13.19
C LYS A 17 18.80 4.25 -12.44
N ASN A 18 19.22 5.48 -12.12
CA ASN A 18 18.45 6.48 -11.39
C ASN A 18 17.72 5.88 -10.18
N VAL A 19 18.40 5.02 -9.42
CA VAL A 19 17.74 4.08 -8.49
C VAL A 19 16.84 4.82 -7.50
N LEU A 20 17.31 5.91 -6.90
CA LEU A 20 16.49 6.70 -5.98
C LEU A 20 15.23 7.28 -6.64
N LYS A 21 15.39 7.87 -7.83
CA LYS A 21 14.26 8.44 -8.59
C LYS A 21 13.26 7.35 -8.97
N GLU A 22 13.72 6.21 -9.46
CA GLU A 22 12.88 5.06 -9.77
C GLU A 22 12.12 4.54 -8.54
N LEU A 23 12.78 4.39 -7.39
CA LEU A 23 12.12 3.96 -6.15
C LEU A 23 11.03 4.95 -5.68
N LEU A 24 11.25 6.25 -5.89
CA LEU A 24 10.30 7.29 -5.52
C LEU A 24 9.17 7.47 -6.54
N THR A 25 9.39 7.15 -7.82
CA THR A 25 8.44 7.50 -8.90
C THR A 25 7.92 6.34 -9.73
N THR A 26 8.37 5.11 -9.47
CA THR A 26 7.90 3.93 -10.21
C THR A 26 6.40 3.71 -10.04
N GLN A 27 5.74 3.36 -11.15
CA GLN A 27 4.37 2.86 -11.17
C GLN A 27 4.31 1.33 -11.13
N ARG A 28 5.47 0.65 -11.16
CA ARG A 28 5.54 -0.82 -11.13
C ARG A 28 5.22 -1.31 -9.73
N VAL A 29 4.36 -2.32 -9.63
CA VAL A 29 4.01 -2.99 -8.37
C VAL A 29 4.07 -4.50 -8.56
N VAL A 30 4.66 -5.19 -7.58
CA VAL A 30 4.71 -6.66 -7.56
C VAL A 30 3.66 -7.15 -6.57
N ALA A 31 2.53 -7.64 -7.08
CA ALA A 31 1.32 -7.82 -6.29
C ALA A 31 0.64 -9.18 -6.53
N THR A 32 -0.31 -9.55 -5.67
CA THR A 32 -1.25 -10.64 -5.91
C THR A 32 -2.64 -10.09 -6.23
N LYS A 33 -3.58 -10.94 -6.67
CA LYS A 33 -4.99 -10.53 -6.84
C LYS A 33 -5.63 -10.03 -5.54
N ASN A 34 -5.18 -10.49 -4.37
CA ASN A 34 -5.70 -10.03 -3.08
C ASN A 34 -5.28 -8.58 -2.78
N ASP A 35 -4.23 -8.09 -3.44
CA ASP A 35 -3.75 -6.73 -3.28
C ASP A 35 -4.58 -5.70 -4.05
N ASN A 36 -5.47 -6.13 -4.95
CA ASN A 36 -6.40 -5.26 -5.67
C ASN A 36 -7.21 -4.37 -4.72
N THR A 37 -7.60 -4.90 -3.57
CA THR A 37 -8.31 -4.13 -2.53
C THR A 37 -7.41 -3.04 -1.95
N TYR A 38 -6.16 -3.36 -1.57
CA TYR A 38 -5.25 -2.42 -0.90
C TYR A 38 -4.72 -1.31 -1.83
N PHE A 39 -4.56 -1.61 -3.11
CA PHE A 39 -4.23 -0.59 -4.13
C PHE A 39 -5.46 0.15 -4.64
N GLY A 40 -6.65 -0.28 -4.25
CA GLY A 40 -7.90 0.35 -4.60
C GLY A 40 -8.11 1.71 -3.93
N ARG A 41 -9.31 2.24 -4.15
CA ARG A 41 -9.78 3.49 -3.57
C ARG A 41 -11.07 3.28 -2.78
N LYS A 42 -11.28 4.11 -1.78
CA LYS A 42 -12.57 4.19 -1.08
C LYS A 42 -13.64 4.70 -2.05
N HIS A 43 -14.79 4.04 -2.08
CA HIS A 43 -15.96 4.53 -2.78
C HIS A 43 -16.49 5.80 -2.10
N SER A 44 -16.98 6.74 -2.90
CA SER A 44 -17.87 7.80 -2.41
C SER A 44 -19.20 7.22 -1.94
N LYS A 45 -19.99 7.97 -1.15
CA LYS A 45 -21.32 7.52 -0.71
C LYS A 45 -22.24 7.13 -1.87
N GLU A 46 -22.20 7.89 -2.96
CA GLU A 46 -22.99 7.62 -4.16
C GLU A 46 -22.57 6.31 -4.82
N GLU A 47 -21.26 6.07 -4.94
CA GLU A 47 -20.71 4.81 -5.46
C GLU A 47 -20.99 3.63 -4.54
N GLN A 48 -20.96 3.82 -3.23
CA GLN A 48 -21.36 2.80 -2.26
C GLN A 48 -22.84 2.44 -2.41
N ALA A 49 -23.72 3.44 -2.50
CA ALA A 49 -25.15 3.21 -2.70
C ALA A 49 -25.42 2.48 -4.03
N ALA A 50 -24.74 2.88 -5.10
CA ALA A 50 -24.81 2.21 -6.40
C ALA A 50 -24.27 0.77 -6.33
N ALA A 51 -23.16 0.54 -5.65
CA ALA A 51 -22.58 -0.80 -5.47
C ALA A 51 -23.50 -1.72 -4.65
N ILE A 52 -24.13 -1.19 -3.60
CA ILE A 52 -25.13 -1.92 -2.80
C ILE A 52 -26.35 -2.27 -3.67
N ALA A 53 -26.85 -1.34 -4.47
CA ALA A 53 -27.98 -1.59 -5.37
C ALA A 53 -27.64 -2.63 -6.45
N ALA A 54 -26.45 -2.52 -7.07
CA ALA A 54 -25.97 -3.48 -8.05
C ALA A 54 -25.79 -4.88 -7.45
N LYS A 55 -25.26 -4.96 -6.23
CA LYS A 55 -25.12 -6.22 -5.48
C LYS A 55 -26.47 -6.86 -5.20
N LYS A 56 -27.46 -6.10 -4.71
CA LYS A 56 -28.82 -6.59 -4.49
C LYS A 56 -29.43 -7.14 -5.77
N LYS A 57 -29.28 -6.42 -6.88
CA LYS A 57 -29.76 -6.87 -8.20
C LYS A 57 -29.07 -8.17 -8.63
N ALA A 58 -27.75 -8.27 -8.48
CA ALA A 58 -27.00 -9.48 -8.82
C ALA A 58 -27.40 -10.69 -7.95
N GLU A 59 -27.60 -10.48 -6.65
CA GLU A 59 -28.07 -11.49 -5.71
C GLU A 59 -29.51 -11.95 -6.04
N GLU A 60 -30.38 -11.03 -6.46
CA GLU A 60 -31.74 -11.35 -6.92
C GLU A 60 -31.72 -12.16 -8.23
N GLU A 61 -30.90 -11.77 -9.21
CA GLU A 61 -30.73 -12.50 -10.48
C GLU A 61 -30.16 -13.91 -10.24
N GLU A 62 -29.18 -14.04 -9.33
CA GLU A 62 -28.61 -15.34 -8.97
C GLU A 62 -29.64 -16.20 -8.21
N ALA A 63 -30.42 -15.62 -7.29
CA ALA A 63 -31.50 -16.32 -6.61
C ALA A 63 -32.58 -16.81 -7.58
N GLN A 64 -32.91 -16.03 -8.62
CA GLN A 64 -33.83 -16.46 -9.68
C GLN A 64 -33.28 -17.65 -10.47
N LYS A 65 -31.99 -17.63 -10.83
CA LYS A 65 -31.31 -18.75 -11.50
C LYS A 65 -31.32 -20.01 -10.63
N GLU A 66 -31.04 -19.88 -9.34
CA GLU A 66 -31.09 -20.99 -8.38
C GLU A 66 -32.50 -21.58 -8.24
N VAL A 67 -33.54 -20.74 -8.21
CA VAL A 67 -34.94 -21.20 -8.17
C VAL A 67 -35.31 -21.92 -9.46
N ALA A 68 -34.89 -21.40 -10.62
CA ALA A 68 -35.10 -22.05 -11.91
C ALA A 68 -34.41 -23.42 -11.98
N GLU A 69 -33.14 -23.51 -11.53
CA GLU A 69 -32.37 -24.76 -11.46
C GLU A 69 -33.03 -25.80 -10.55
N LEU A 70 -33.52 -25.40 -9.37
CA LEU A 70 -34.27 -26.32 -8.50
C LEU A 70 -35.57 -26.79 -9.13
N LYS A 71 -36.27 -25.91 -9.85
CA LYS A 71 -37.51 -26.25 -10.54
C LYS A 71 -37.27 -27.27 -11.65
N THR A 72 -36.20 -27.11 -12.44
CA THR A 72 -35.84 -28.06 -13.50
C THR A 72 -35.44 -29.41 -12.90
N LEU A 73 -34.56 -29.44 -11.90
CA LEU A 73 -34.13 -30.68 -11.26
C LEU A 73 -35.29 -31.42 -10.57
N LYS A 74 -36.22 -30.71 -9.92
CA LYS A 74 -37.42 -31.32 -9.32
C LYS A 74 -38.37 -31.90 -10.37
N ALA A 75 -38.52 -31.21 -11.50
CA ALA A 75 -39.36 -31.71 -12.60
C ALA A 75 -38.78 -32.97 -13.25
N GLU A 76 -37.46 -33.02 -13.45
CA GLU A 76 -36.79 -34.20 -14.02
C GLU A 76 -36.84 -35.42 -13.07
N VAL A 77 -36.64 -35.20 -11.76
CA VAL A 77 -36.81 -36.25 -10.75
C VAL A 77 -38.25 -36.77 -10.74
N ALA A 78 -39.25 -35.89 -10.73
CA ALA A 78 -40.67 -36.27 -10.75
C ALA A 78 -41.05 -37.05 -12.03
N ALA A 79 -40.49 -36.67 -13.19
CA ALA A 79 -40.70 -37.38 -14.45
C ALA A 79 -40.09 -38.79 -14.43
N LEU A 80 -38.90 -38.95 -13.82
CA LEU A 80 -38.27 -40.26 -13.65
C LEU A 80 -39.01 -41.14 -12.64
N GLU A 81 -39.56 -40.57 -11.56
CA GLU A 81 -40.42 -41.27 -10.61
C GLU A 81 -41.72 -41.75 -11.26
N ALA A 82 -42.36 -40.91 -12.09
CA ALA A 82 -43.54 -41.30 -12.86
C ALA A 82 -43.23 -42.44 -13.84
N ARG A 83 -42.10 -42.38 -14.56
CA ARG A 83 -41.68 -43.43 -15.50
C ARG A 83 -41.41 -44.78 -14.81
N LEU A 84 -40.87 -44.75 -13.59
CA LEU A 84 -40.66 -45.95 -12.78
C LEU A 84 -41.95 -46.53 -12.20
N LYS A 85 -42.97 -45.69 -12.01
CA LYS A 85 -44.31 -46.14 -11.61
C LYS A 85 -45.00 -46.93 -12.73
N ASP A 86 -44.78 -46.52 -13.99
CA ASP A 86 -45.35 -47.18 -15.17
C ASP A 86 -44.52 -48.40 -15.63
N ASN A 87 -43.21 -48.41 -15.38
CA ASN A 87 -42.33 -49.53 -15.71
C ASN A 87 -41.27 -49.77 -14.60
N PRO A 88 -41.57 -50.64 -13.60
CA PRO A 88 -40.72 -50.82 -12.42
C PRO A 88 -39.33 -51.42 -12.70
N GLU A 89 -39.16 -52.14 -13.81
CA GLU A 89 -37.93 -52.84 -14.15
C GLU A 89 -36.97 -52.04 -15.08
N ASP A 90 -37.29 -50.78 -15.40
CA ASP A 90 -36.40 -49.91 -16.20
C ASP A 90 -35.13 -49.52 -15.40
N LYS A 91 -34.09 -50.37 -15.53
CA LYS A 91 -32.78 -50.15 -14.90
C LYS A 91 -32.12 -48.82 -15.31
N ALA A 92 -32.41 -48.30 -16.51
CA ALA A 92 -31.87 -47.01 -16.95
C ALA A 92 -32.56 -45.84 -16.24
N ALA A 93 -33.88 -45.93 -16.01
CA ALA A 93 -34.61 -44.95 -15.20
C ALA A 93 -34.15 -44.96 -13.73
N GLN A 94 -33.94 -46.14 -13.12
CA GLN A 94 -33.48 -46.24 -11.73
C GLN A 94 -32.10 -45.59 -11.52
N LYS A 95 -31.16 -45.83 -12.45
CA LYS A 95 -29.82 -45.23 -12.42
C LYS A 95 -29.89 -43.71 -12.59
N SER A 96 -30.73 -43.24 -13.53
CA SER A 96 -30.91 -41.81 -13.80
C SER A 96 -31.57 -41.09 -12.62
N LEU A 97 -32.57 -41.70 -11.98
CA LEU A 97 -33.21 -41.17 -10.78
C LEU A 97 -32.20 -41.02 -9.64
N THR A 98 -31.37 -42.04 -9.41
CA THR A 98 -30.34 -41.99 -8.35
C THR A 98 -29.34 -40.85 -8.59
N GLN A 99 -28.94 -40.63 -9.84
CA GLN A 99 -28.04 -39.54 -10.22
C GLN A 99 -28.69 -38.17 -10.03
N GLN A 100 -29.92 -37.99 -10.51
CA GLN A 100 -30.61 -36.70 -10.41
C GLN A 100 -31.04 -36.35 -9.00
N SER A 101 -31.45 -37.32 -8.17
CA SER A 101 -31.73 -37.09 -6.75
C SER A 101 -30.47 -36.68 -5.98
N ARG A 102 -29.30 -37.21 -6.34
CA ARG A 102 -28.00 -36.73 -5.81
C ARG A 102 -27.67 -35.32 -6.27
N GLN A 103 -27.94 -34.97 -7.52
CA GLN A 103 -27.74 -33.62 -8.03
C GLN A 103 -28.69 -32.61 -7.36
N LEU A 104 -29.97 -32.96 -7.20
CA LEU A 104 -30.97 -32.14 -6.51
C LEU A 104 -30.56 -31.86 -5.06
N THR A 105 -30.20 -32.91 -4.30
CA THR A 105 -29.74 -32.74 -2.91
C THR A 105 -28.46 -31.90 -2.80
N ALA A 106 -27.52 -32.07 -3.72
CA ALA A 106 -26.33 -31.23 -3.79
C ALA A 106 -26.66 -29.77 -4.13
N ALA A 107 -27.56 -29.53 -5.08
CA ALA A 107 -28.03 -28.21 -5.46
C ALA A 107 -28.78 -27.52 -4.31
N GLU A 108 -29.68 -28.22 -3.61
CA GLU A 108 -30.38 -27.70 -2.43
C GLU A 108 -29.41 -27.29 -1.32
N LYS A 109 -28.38 -28.11 -1.04
CA LYS A 109 -27.34 -27.78 -0.07
C LYS A 109 -26.50 -26.57 -0.51
N ARG A 110 -26.13 -26.49 -1.79
CA ARG A 110 -25.38 -25.36 -2.35
C ARG A 110 -26.17 -24.05 -2.23
N ILE A 111 -27.45 -24.08 -2.59
CA ILE A 111 -28.35 -22.92 -2.56
C ILE A 111 -28.64 -22.49 -1.11
N ASP A 112 -28.82 -23.42 -0.18
CA ASP A 112 -28.98 -23.09 1.24
C ASP A 112 -27.72 -22.40 1.81
N ASN A 113 -26.53 -22.89 1.44
CA ASN A 113 -25.27 -22.23 1.80
C ASN A 113 -25.16 -20.83 1.18
N ALA A 114 -25.46 -20.67 -0.11
CA ALA A 114 -25.46 -19.37 -0.78
C ALA A 114 -26.44 -18.38 -0.13
N ARG A 115 -27.65 -18.84 0.25
CA ARG A 115 -28.63 -18.03 1.01
C ARG A 115 -28.10 -17.61 2.37
N LYS A 116 -27.42 -18.51 3.09
CA LYS A 116 -26.78 -18.19 4.37
C LYS A 116 -25.65 -17.18 4.20
N GLU A 117 -24.87 -17.26 3.12
CA GLU A 117 -23.83 -16.28 2.80
C GLU A 117 -24.41 -14.91 2.44
N ARG A 118 -25.46 -14.84 1.60
CA ARG A 118 -26.18 -13.59 1.29
C ARG A 118 -26.74 -12.94 2.54
N LYS A 119 -27.34 -13.73 3.46
CA LYS A 119 -27.81 -13.23 4.76
C LYS A 119 -26.70 -12.67 5.65
N ARG A 120 -25.46 -13.15 5.51
CA ARG A 120 -24.28 -12.61 6.19
C ARG A 120 -23.69 -11.39 5.49
N GLY A 121 -24.37 -10.88 4.46
CA GLY A 121 -23.98 -9.69 3.72
C GLY A 121 -23.06 -9.97 2.56
N GLY A 122 -22.90 -11.23 2.08
CA GLY A 122 -22.22 -11.65 0.84
C GLY A 122 -20.83 -11.02 0.65
N GLY A 123 -19.74 -11.80 0.79
CA GLY A 123 -18.35 -11.32 0.99
C GLY A 123 -17.70 -10.30 0.03
N ALA A 124 -18.43 -9.72 -0.92
CA ALA A 124 -18.02 -8.55 -1.70
C ALA A 124 -18.04 -7.26 -0.85
N ASN A 125 -16.86 -6.65 -0.71
CA ASN A 125 -16.67 -5.36 -0.05
C ASN A 125 -17.22 -4.23 -0.93
N VAL A 126 -18.28 -3.56 -0.45
CA VAL A 126 -18.94 -2.46 -1.16
C VAL A 126 -18.28 -1.09 -0.90
N ASP A 127 -17.36 -1.02 0.05
CA ASP A 127 -16.73 0.24 0.46
C ASP A 127 -15.53 0.62 -0.41
N VAL A 128 -15.00 -0.32 -1.20
CA VAL A 128 -13.74 -0.17 -1.93
C VAL A 128 -13.92 -0.51 -3.40
N ALA A 129 -13.55 0.44 -4.26
CA ALA A 129 -13.28 0.18 -5.67
C ALA A 129 -11.92 -0.51 -5.78
N GLN A 130 -11.92 -1.79 -6.12
CA GLN A 130 -10.69 -2.56 -6.30
C GLN A 130 -9.89 -2.04 -7.50
N ALA A 131 -8.56 -1.99 -7.33
CA ALA A 131 -7.65 -1.73 -8.44
C ALA A 131 -7.57 -2.92 -9.40
N ASN A 132 -7.36 -2.65 -10.68
CA ASN A 132 -7.14 -3.68 -11.68
C ASN A 132 -5.64 -3.95 -11.87
N LEU A 133 -5.04 -4.73 -10.97
CA LEU A 133 -3.63 -5.10 -11.07
C LEU A 133 -3.47 -6.29 -12.02
N THR A 134 -3.17 -5.99 -13.28
CA THR A 134 -2.90 -6.99 -14.33
C THR A 134 -1.51 -6.77 -14.90
N GLY A 135 -0.86 -7.86 -15.29
CA GLY A 135 0.48 -7.83 -15.86
C GLY A 135 1.12 -9.21 -15.93
N PRO A 136 2.35 -9.31 -16.48
CA PRO A 136 3.05 -10.58 -16.62
C PRO A 136 3.29 -11.24 -15.25
N PRO A 137 3.24 -12.58 -15.19
CA PRO A 137 3.53 -13.31 -13.97
C PRO A 137 5.00 -13.12 -13.58
N ILE A 138 5.25 -13.02 -12.29
CA ILE A 138 6.58 -12.95 -11.69
C ILE A 138 6.61 -13.72 -10.38
N TYR A 139 7.79 -14.12 -9.94
CA TYR A 139 7.97 -14.79 -8.65
C TYR A 139 8.66 -13.87 -7.66
N ALA A 140 8.19 -13.91 -6.41
CA ALA A 140 8.80 -13.20 -5.29
C ALA A 140 9.19 -14.20 -4.20
N ARG A 141 10.23 -13.86 -3.44
CA ARG A 141 10.63 -14.63 -2.26
C ARG A 141 9.51 -14.60 -1.23
N VAL A 142 9.19 -15.74 -0.64
CA VAL A 142 8.22 -15.85 0.45
C VAL A 142 8.96 -16.26 1.71
N SER A 143 8.96 -15.40 2.73
CA SER A 143 9.48 -15.72 4.06
C SER A 143 8.50 -16.63 4.81
N ARG A 144 9.03 -17.65 5.51
CA ARG A 144 8.27 -18.60 6.36
C ARG A 144 8.50 -18.28 7.85
N PRO A 145 7.50 -18.35 8.75
CA PRO A 145 6.03 -18.35 8.58
C PRO A 145 5.43 -16.97 8.95
N THR A 146 4.71 -16.34 8.03
CA THR A 146 3.88 -15.17 8.37
C THR A 146 2.63 -15.63 9.11
N PHE A 147 2.36 -15.08 10.30
CA PHE A 147 1.07 -15.20 10.95
C PHE A 147 0.01 -14.56 10.04
N GLY A 148 -0.84 -15.37 9.41
CA GLY A 148 -1.98 -14.91 8.60
C GLY A 148 -2.24 -15.75 7.36
N ALA A 149 -3.38 -15.51 6.71
CA ALA A 149 -3.77 -16.11 5.43
C ALA A 149 -2.96 -15.55 4.23
N GLY A 150 -1.68 -15.22 4.45
CA GLY A 150 -0.76 -14.80 3.41
C GLY A 150 -0.58 -15.92 2.39
N SER A 151 -0.55 -15.54 1.11
CA SER A 151 -0.25 -16.46 0.02
C SER A 151 1.18 -16.98 0.19
N MET A 152 1.33 -18.17 0.78
CA MET A 152 2.59 -18.95 0.85
C MET A 152 3.16 -19.32 -0.54
N LYS A 153 2.36 -19.03 -1.55
CA LYS A 153 2.62 -19.18 -2.98
C LYS A 153 3.49 -18.01 -3.47
N PRO A 154 4.63 -18.26 -4.15
CA PRO A 154 5.55 -17.22 -4.63
C PRO A 154 5.02 -16.44 -5.85
N GLU A 155 3.94 -16.90 -6.48
CA GLU A 155 3.36 -16.30 -7.67
C GLU A 155 2.85 -14.89 -7.39
N ARG A 156 3.30 -13.94 -8.20
CA ARG A 156 2.92 -12.53 -8.22
C ARG A 156 2.66 -12.12 -9.66
N VAL A 157 2.15 -10.90 -9.83
CA VAL A 157 2.09 -10.20 -11.11
C VAL A 157 2.90 -8.92 -11.00
N LEU A 158 3.65 -8.59 -12.06
CA LEU A 158 4.23 -7.27 -12.22
C LEU A 158 3.18 -6.39 -12.89
N ALA A 159 2.47 -5.60 -12.10
CA ALA A 159 1.37 -4.75 -12.56
C ALA A 159 1.77 -3.27 -12.52
N THR A 160 0.91 -2.43 -13.09
CA THR A 160 1.00 -0.97 -12.98
C THR A 160 0.00 -0.48 -11.95
N ALA A 161 0.43 0.39 -11.05
CA ALA A 161 -0.43 1.00 -10.05
C ALA A 161 -1.46 1.96 -10.71
N PRO A 162 -2.63 2.20 -10.09
CA PRO A 162 -3.61 3.13 -10.63
C PRO A 162 -3.03 4.53 -10.85
N GLU A 163 -3.13 5.02 -12.08
CA GLU A 163 -2.61 6.32 -12.49
C GLU A 163 -3.27 7.46 -11.70
N GLY A 164 -2.48 8.47 -11.34
CA GLY A 164 -2.95 9.63 -10.56
C GLY A 164 -3.32 9.33 -9.10
N GLN A 165 -3.18 8.09 -8.64
CA GLN A 165 -3.48 7.69 -7.25
C GLN A 165 -2.28 7.12 -6.50
N ARG A 166 -1.22 6.73 -7.22
CA ARG A 166 -0.02 6.12 -6.66
C ARG A 166 1.19 6.63 -7.43
N LEU A 167 2.31 6.73 -6.71
CA LEU A 167 3.64 7.06 -7.19
C LEU A 167 4.71 6.51 -6.22
N GLY A 168 5.48 5.53 -6.68
CA GLY A 168 6.60 4.91 -5.96
C GLY A 168 6.31 4.38 -4.55
N ILE A 169 7.37 4.20 -3.77
CA ILE A 169 7.32 3.49 -2.47
C ILE A 169 6.52 4.27 -1.41
N LEU A 170 6.52 5.61 -1.44
CA LEU A 170 5.85 6.41 -0.40
C LEU A 170 4.33 6.41 -0.51
N THR A 171 3.78 5.93 -1.62
CA THR A 171 2.34 5.72 -1.78
C THR A 171 1.97 4.24 -1.73
N HIS A 172 2.95 3.36 -1.51
CA HIS A 172 2.71 1.93 -1.40
C HIS A 172 1.94 1.63 -0.10
N PRO A 173 0.90 0.77 -0.12
CA PRO A 173 0.09 0.48 1.07
C PRO A 173 0.92 0.02 2.27
N ALA A 174 1.98 -0.75 2.06
CA ALA A 174 2.88 -1.18 3.13
C ALA A 174 3.58 -0.01 3.86
N TRP A 175 4.06 0.99 3.12
CA TRP A 175 4.67 2.17 3.72
C TRP A 175 3.62 3.01 4.46
N LEU A 176 2.48 3.27 3.83
CA LEU A 176 1.39 4.06 4.41
C LEU A 176 0.88 3.47 5.72
N VAL A 177 0.68 2.15 5.77
CA VAL A 177 0.29 1.43 7.00
C VAL A 177 1.39 1.48 8.05
N SER A 178 2.67 1.34 7.66
CA SER A 178 3.78 1.43 8.62
C SER A 178 3.93 2.81 9.27
N GLN A 179 3.39 3.85 8.62
CA GLN A 179 3.36 5.24 9.10
C GLN A 179 1.93 5.66 9.49
N SER A 180 1.14 4.72 10.00
CA SER A 180 -0.20 4.94 10.54
C SER A 180 -0.36 4.20 11.86
N ASP A 181 -1.39 4.55 12.63
CA ASP A 181 -1.83 3.77 13.79
C ASP A 181 -2.89 2.74 13.36
N ALA A 182 -3.25 1.83 14.25
CA ALA A 182 -4.26 0.80 14.03
C ALA A 182 -5.63 1.38 13.63
N MET A 183 -5.97 2.56 14.16
CA MET A 183 -7.29 3.18 13.98
C MET A 183 -7.27 4.40 13.05
N ASP A 184 -6.17 5.16 13.02
CA ASP A 184 -6.08 6.44 12.34
C ASP A 184 -4.85 6.54 11.43
N ASN A 185 -4.98 7.30 10.34
CA ASN A 185 -3.83 7.72 9.57
C ASN A 185 -3.03 8.76 10.36
N HIS A 186 -1.71 8.81 10.13
CA HIS A 186 -0.84 9.64 10.94
C HIS A 186 0.05 10.55 10.08
N ALA A 187 -0.47 11.74 9.72
CA ALA A 187 0.26 12.73 8.94
C ALA A 187 1.62 13.08 9.58
N ILE A 188 1.66 13.27 10.90
CA ILE A 188 2.89 13.67 11.61
C ILE A 188 4.03 12.64 11.40
N HIS A 189 3.80 11.34 11.60
CA HIS A 189 4.82 10.30 11.38
C HIS A 189 5.27 10.20 9.92
N ARG A 190 4.34 10.33 8.97
CA ARG A 190 4.68 10.40 7.53
C ARG A 190 5.60 11.59 7.24
N GLY A 191 5.32 12.74 7.84
CA GLY A 191 6.13 13.95 7.73
C GLY A 191 7.52 13.84 8.38
N ILE A 192 7.59 13.26 9.59
CA ILE A 192 8.85 12.94 10.29
C ILE A 192 9.71 12.06 9.38
N TRP A 193 9.11 11.01 8.80
CA TRP A 193 9.84 10.10 7.92
C TRP A 193 10.46 10.86 6.73
N ILE A 194 9.71 11.74 6.06
CA ILE A 194 10.23 12.53 4.94
C ILE A 194 11.35 13.48 5.40
N ARG A 195 11.16 14.17 6.52
CA ARG A 195 12.15 15.09 7.09
C ARG A 195 13.48 14.38 7.34
N GLU A 196 13.45 13.21 7.96
CA GLU A 196 14.65 12.48 8.38
C GLU A 196 15.28 11.67 7.26
N ARG A 197 14.46 11.04 6.42
CA ARG A 197 14.92 10.07 5.41
C ARG A 197 15.21 10.69 4.06
N LEU A 198 14.55 11.79 3.70
CA LEU A 198 14.75 12.46 2.41
C LEU A 198 15.38 13.84 2.54
N LEU A 199 15.00 14.65 3.52
CA LEU A 199 15.54 16.02 3.67
C LEU A 199 16.77 16.09 4.60
N GLY A 200 17.02 15.03 5.36
CA GLY A 200 18.19 14.88 6.23
C GLY A 200 18.20 15.85 7.41
N GLY A 201 17.02 16.37 7.78
CA GLY A 201 16.80 17.12 9.02
C GLY A 201 16.50 16.18 10.19
N GLY A 202 16.35 16.75 11.38
CA GLY A 202 15.95 16.02 12.58
C GLY A 202 14.72 16.66 13.22
N ILE A 203 13.87 15.82 13.81
CA ILE A 203 12.77 16.25 14.67
C ILE A 203 13.15 15.87 16.11
N PRO A 204 13.11 16.80 17.07
CA PRO A 204 13.40 16.45 18.45
C PRO A 204 12.34 15.49 18.99
N ASP A 205 12.76 14.63 19.93
CA ASP A 205 11.82 13.77 20.65
C ASP A 205 10.75 14.59 21.35
N VAL A 206 9.59 13.96 21.55
CA VAL A 206 8.46 14.57 22.26
C VAL A 206 8.91 14.95 23.68
N PRO A 207 8.77 16.23 24.09
CA PRO A 207 9.10 16.64 25.44
C PRO A 207 8.27 15.86 26.47
N ILE A 208 8.90 15.45 27.58
CA ILE A 208 8.22 14.70 28.66
C ILE A 208 7.03 15.46 29.29
N THR A 209 6.95 16.77 29.07
CA THR A 209 5.94 17.66 29.65
C THR A 209 4.68 17.78 28.80
N VAL A 210 4.62 17.18 27.60
CA VAL A 210 3.44 17.27 26.73
C VAL A 210 2.78 15.93 26.51
N ASP A 211 1.45 15.93 26.58
CA ASP A 211 0.63 14.81 26.13
C ASP A 211 0.48 14.90 24.61
N ALA A 212 1.28 14.12 23.88
CA ALA A 212 1.31 14.12 22.42
C ALA A 212 0.19 13.26 21.83
N GLN A 213 -1.05 13.54 22.21
CA GLN A 213 -2.23 12.88 21.67
C GLN A 213 -3.14 13.88 20.97
N LEU A 214 -3.69 13.45 19.83
CA LEU A 214 -4.77 14.18 19.18
C LEU A 214 -6.08 13.96 19.95
N PRO A 215 -6.98 14.97 19.99
CA PRO A 215 -8.27 14.81 20.64
C PRO A 215 -9.09 13.70 19.99
N VAL A 216 -9.73 12.86 20.81
CA VAL A 216 -10.60 11.76 20.35
C VAL A 216 -11.94 12.33 19.90
N GLU A 217 -12.01 12.71 18.63
CA GLU A 217 -13.18 13.31 18.00
C GLU A 217 -13.55 12.54 16.73
N PRO A 218 -14.35 11.47 16.83
CA PRO A 218 -14.64 10.59 15.69
C PRO A 218 -15.40 11.26 14.53
N GLN A 219 -16.02 12.42 14.80
CA GLN A 219 -16.76 13.21 13.82
C GLN A 219 -15.92 14.36 13.21
N SER A 220 -14.65 14.46 13.62
CA SER A 220 -13.69 15.43 13.10
C SER A 220 -12.70 14.73 12.16
N THR A 221 -12.39 15.36 11.05
CA THR A 221 -11.31 14.94 10.14
C THR A 221 -9.96 14.97 10.85
N LEU A 222 -8.95 14.29 10.31
CA LEU A 222 -7.61 14.33 10.93
C LEU A 222 -7.08 15.77 10.97
N ARG A 223 -7.27 16.54 9.89
CA ARG A 223 -6.87 17.96 9.84
C ARG A 223 -7.53 18.82 10.91
N GLU A 224 -8.82 18.59 11.17
CA GLU A 224 -9.55 19.29 12.23
C GLU A 224 -9.03 18.90 13.62
N ARG A 225 -8.71 17.62 13.84
CA ARG A 225 -8.09 17.14 15.08
C ARG A 225 -6.68 17.71 15.30
N MET A 226 -5.90 17.87 14.23
CA MET A 226 -4.55 18.44 14.27
C MET A 226 -4.52 19.94 14.58
N ARG A 227 -5.66 20.63 14.78
CA ARG A 227 -5.66 22.04 15.20
C ARG A 227 -4.81 22.31 16.46
N VAL A 228 -4.73 21.33 17.37
CA VAL A 228 -3.93 21.44 18.62
C VAL A 228 -2.43 21.52 18.35
N THR A 229 -1.95 21.05 17.19
CA THR A 229 -0.53 21.10 16.82
C THR A 229 -0.11 22.51 16.39
N LYS A 230 -1.07 23.37 16.06
CA LYS A 230 -0.84 24.77 15.65
C LYS A 230 -0.70 25.74 16.82
N GLU A 231 -0.88 25.27 18.05
CA GLU A 231 -0.58 26.04 19.25
C GLU A 231 0.89 26.48 19.24
N LYS A 232 1.18 27.69 19.74
CA LYS A 232 2.50 28.34 19.61
C LYS A 232 3.66 27.45 20.04
N TYR A 233 3.50 26.73 21.16
CA TYR A 233 4.51 25.82 21.68
C TYR A 233 4.72 24.62 20.74
N CYS A 234 3.64 23.94 20.36
CA CYS A 234 3.65 22.77 19.49
C CYS A 234 4.20 23.08 18.09
N TRP A 235 3.84 24.24 17.54
CA TRP A 235 4.21 24.64 16.19
C TRP A 235 5.73 24.80 15.99
N THR A 236 6.49 25.01 17.08
CA THR A 236 7.97 25.04 17.06
C THR A 236 8.56 23.84 16.33
N CYS A 237 8.00 22.65 16.59
CA CYS A 237 8.42 21.39 15.99
C CYS A 237 7.48 20.98 14.84
N HIS A 238 6.17 21.12 15.02
CA HIS A 238 5.17 20.68 14.04
C HIS A 238 5.29 21.38 12.69
N GLN A 239 5.73 22.64 12.65
CA GLN A 239 6.01 23.32 11.38
C GLN A 239 6.94 22.48 10.49
N LYS A 240 7.89 21.73 11.05
CA LYS A 240 8.87 20.95 10.29
C LYS A 240 8.36 19.61 9.77
N MET A 241 7.20 19.13 10.21
CA MET A 241 6.71 17.79 9.87
C MET A 241 5.28 17.77 9.36
N ASP A 242 4.38 18.59 9.92
CA ASP A 242 2.98 18.60 9.50
C ASP A 242 2.84 18.96 8.00
N PRO A 243 3.49 20.01 7.46
CA PRO A 243 3.37 20.35 6.04
C PRO A 243 3.90 19.27 5.09
N LEU A 244 4.85 18.44 5.55
CA LEU A 244 5.40 17.31 4.80
C LEU A 244 4.48 16.07 4.83
N GLY A 245 3.75 15.88 5.92
CA GLY A 245 2.89 14.72 6.13
C GLY A 245 1.47 14.89 5.61
N LEU A 246 0.93 16.10 5.71
CA LEU A 246 -0.43 16.47 5.31
C LEU A 246 -0.78 16.16 3.84
N PRO A 247 0.17 16.17 2.88
CA PRO A 247 -0.14 15.74 1.52
C PRO A 247 -0.54 14.27 1.35
N PHE A 248 -0.18 13.43 2.33
CA PHE A 248 -0.56 12.01 2.34
C PHE A 248 -1.96 11.78 2.91
N GLU A 249 -2.70 12.82 3.29
CA GLU A 249 -4.08 12.69 3.76
C GLU A 249 -5.04 12.15 2.71
N MET A 250 -4.65 12.13 1.44
CA MET A 250 -5.31 11.38 0.37
C MET A 250 -5.26 9.85 0.55
N TYR A 251 -4.62 9.33 1.60
CA TYR A 251 -4.62 7.92 1.97
C TYR A 251 -5.04 7.71 3.42
N ASN A 252 -5.97 6.78 3.64
CA ASN A 252 -6.39 6.40 5.00
C ASN A 252 -5.34 5.53 5.74
N HIS A 253 -5.66 5.10 6.96
CA HIS A 253 -4.78 4.27 7.80
C HIS A 253 -4.38 2.94 7.14
N ALA A 254 -5.29 2.35 6.36
CA ALA A 254 -5.06 1.12 5.61
C ALA A 254 -4.28 1.35 4.29
N GLY A 255 -3.94 2.60 3.97
CA GLY A 255 -3.27 2.99 2.75
C GLY A 255 -4.17 3.03 1.51
N LEU A 256 -5.50 2.99 1.65
CA LEU A 256 -6.45 3.16 0.55
C LEU A 256 -6.52 4.62 0.11
N PHE A 257 -6.54 4.84 -1.20
CA PHE A 257 -6.75 6.18 -1.74
C PHE A 257 -8.17 6.68 -1.39
N ARG A 258 -8.29 7.95 -1.02
CA ARG A 258 -9.56 8.59 -0.65
C ARG A 258 -9.62 10.02 -1.19
N THR A 259 -10.80 10.43 -1.61
CA THR A 259 -11.14 11.81 -1.97
C THR A 259 -11.99 12.50 -0.91
N THR A 260 -12.59 11.73 0.00
CA THR A 260 -13.39 12.23 1.11
C THR A 260 -13.03 11.58 2.45
N GLU A 261 -13.15 12.36 3.52
CA GLU A 261 -13.05 11.93 4.91
C GLU A 261 -14.26 12.46 5.67
N LEU A 262 -15.04 11.58 6.30
CA LEU A 262 -16.28 11.95 7.00
C LEU A 262 -17.19 12.86 6.15
N ASP A 263 -17.34 12.52 4.88
CA ASP A 263 -18.14 13.26 3.87
C ASP A 263 -17.64 14.65 3.50
N LYS A 264 -16.48 15.07 4.03
CA LYS A 264 -15.80 16.30 3.64
C LYS A 264 -14.75 15.97 2.58
N PRO A 265 -14.49 16.87 1.62
CA PRO A 265 -13.40 16.69 0.68
C PRO A 265 -12.07 16.63 1.42
N VAL A 266 -11.20 15.69 1.05
CA VAL A 266 -9.86 15.62 1.60
C VAL A 266 -9.05 16.80 1.08
N ASP A 267 -8.49 17.56 2.00
CA ASP A 267 -7.44 18.51 1.71
C ASP A 267 -6.10 17.76 1.73
N ALA A 268 -5.41 17.71 0.59
CA ALA A 268 -4.09 17.11 0.42
C ALA A 268 -3.00 18.18 0.19
N THR A 269 -3.30 19.46 0.42
CA THR A 269 -2.30 20.52 0.29
C THR A 269 -1.26 20.42 1.40
N GLY A 270 -0.04 20.82 1.09
CA GLY A 270 1.05 20.92 2.05
C GLY A 270 2.21 21.70 1.47
N GLU A 271 3.39 21.52 2.06
CA GLU A 271 4.55 22.34 1.71
C GLU A 271 5.84 21.57 1.99
N ILE A 272 6.82 21.70 1.09
CA ILE A 272 8.20 21.36 1.41
C ILE A 272 8.82 22.59 2.05
N ILE A 273 9.27 22.47 3.29
CA ILE A 273 9.91 23.58 4.01
C ILE A 273 11.22 23.14 4.63
N ASP A 274 12.16 24.06 4.86
CA ASP A 274 13.40 23.80 5.60
C ASP A 274 14.17 22.59 5.02
N SER A 275 14.15 22.44 3.69
CA SER A 275 14.84 21.32 3.02
C SER A 275 16.37 21.50 3.01
N GLY A 276 16.84 22.73 3.21
CA GLY A 276 18.22 23.14 2.98
C GLY A 276 18.52 23.52 1.53
N ASP A 277 17.53 23.45 0.63
CA ASP A 277 17.58 23.97 -0.74
C ASP A 277 16.35 24.86 -1.01
N PRO A 278 16.49 26.19 -1.02
CA PRO A 278 15.38 27.11 -1.25
C PRO A 278 14.63 26.91 -2.56
N LYS A 279 15.22 26.21 -3.55
CA LYS A 279 14.56 25.91 -4.83
C LYS A 279 13.57 24.75 -4.72
N LEU A 280 13.76 23.88 -3.72
CA LEU A 280 12.88 22.75 -3.46
C LEU A 280 11.69 23.16 -2.57
N ASP A 281 11.91 24.15 -1.71
CA ASP A 281 10.90 24.63 -0.77
C ASP A 281 9.72 25.30 -1.50
N GLY A 282 8.52 25.12 -0.96
CA GLY A 282 7.29 25.72 -1.45
C GLY A 282 6.08 24.80 -1.43
N PRO A 283 4.90 25.33 -1.80
CA PRO A 283 3.64 24.62 -1.70
C PRO A 283 3.56 23.44 -2.66
N VAL A 284 2.79 22.43 -2.25
CA VAL A 284 2.40 21.28 -3.06
C VAL A 284 0.90 21.03 -2.94
N SER A 285 0.30 20.58 -4.03
CA SER A 285 -1.13 20.25 -4.08
C SER A 285 -1.47 18.89 -3.47
N ASN A 286 -0.53 17.94 -3.49
CA ASN A 286 -0.70 16.57 -2.99
C ASN A 286 0.64 15.81 -2.85
N ALA A 287 0.57 14.58 -2.32
CA ALA A 287 1.72 13.71 -2.15
C ALA A 287 2.43 13.37 -3.46
N LEU A 288 1.72 13.22 -4.58
CA LEU A 288 2.34 12.85 -5.86
C LEU A 288 3.24 13.99 -6.37
N GLU A 289 2.75 15.24 -6.31
CA GLU A 289 3.55 16.42 -6.66
C GLU A 289 4.77 16.55 -5.74
N MET A 290 4.59 16.36 -4.43
CA MET A 290 5.70 16.39 -3.47
C MET A 290 6.75 15.34 -3.81
N ILE A 291 6.33 14.10 -4.05
CA ILE A 291 7.24 12.99 -4.40
C ILE A 291 7.98 13.29 -5.70
N ALA A 292 7.31 13.83 -6.71
CA ALA A 292 7.95 14.22 -7.97
C ALA A 292 9.04 15.28 -7.74
N LYS A 293 8.76 16.33 -6.96
CA LYS A 293 9.76 17.36 -6.59
C LYS A 293 10.94 16.76 -5.81
N LEU A 294 10.65 15.93 -4.81
CA LEU A 294 11.68 15.27 -3.99
C LEU A 294 12.57 14.34 -4.83
N ALA A 295 12.00 13.63 -5.80
CA ALA A 295 12.72 12.70 -6.66
C ALA A 295 13.66 13.38 -7.66
N GLU A 296 13.52 14.69 -7.88
CA GLU A 296 14.41 15.49 -8.74
C GLU A 296 15.42 16.32 -7.96
N SER A 297 15.37 16.26 -6.63
CA SER A 297 16.20 17.07 -5.76
C SER A 297 17.59 16.47 -5.54
N GLU A 298 18.62 17.24 -5.88
CA GLU A 298 20.01 16.92 -5.52
C GLU A 298 20.20 16.83 -4.01
N ARG A 299 19.48 17.64 -3.22
CA ARG A 299 19.52 17.55 -1.76
C ARG A 299 19.06 16.19 -1.26
N VAL A 300 17.99 15.65 -1.85
CA VAL A 300 17.46 14.32 -1.49
C VAL A 300 18.43 13.21 -1.89
N GLU A 301 19.10 13.34 -3.05
CA GLU A 301 20.18 12.42 -3.43
C GLU A 301 21.35 12.42 -2.43
N GLN A 302 21.79 13.59 -1.98
CA GLN A 302 22.87 13.70 -1.00
C GLN A 302 22.50 13.05 0.34
N VAL A 303 21.24 13.21 0.77
CA VAL A 303 20.73 12.57 2.00
C VAL A 303 20.64 11.06 1.82
N PHE A 304 20.23 10.59 0.65
CA PHE A 304 20.25 9.17 0.31
C PHE A 304 21.66 8.58 0.39
N VAL A 305 22.66 9.27 -0.16
CA VAL A 305 24.08 8.89 -0.06
C VAL A 305 24.56 8.84 1.39
N ARG A 306 24.14 9.79 2.24
CA ARG A 306 24.44 9.78 3.69
C ARG A 306 23.85 8.56 4.39
N HIS A 307 22.61 8.18 4.09
CA HIS A 307 22.00 6.97 4.66
C HIS A 307 22.70 5.70 4.16
N ALA A 308 23.11 5.65 2.90
CA ALA A 308 23.92 4.55 2.37
C ALA A 308 25.27 4.45 3.09
N PHE A 309 25.97 5.58 3.28
CA PHE A 309 27.20 5.63 4.07
C PHE A 309 26.97 5.05 5.47
N ARG A 310 25.96 5.53 6.21
CA ARG A 310 25.72 5.06 7.59
C ARG A 310 25.48 3.57 7.67
N PHE A 311 24.71 3.03 6.73
CA PHE A 311 24.37 1.61 6.69
C PHE A 311 25.61 0.75 6.40
N TRP A 312 26.38 1.07 5.36
CA TRP A 312 27.51 0.24 4.93
C TRP A 312 28.79 0.45 5.72
N MET A 313 28.99 1.64 6.29
CA MET A 313 30.13 1.95 7.16
C MET A 313 29.87 1.53 8.61
N GLY A 314 28.61 1.26 8.98
CA GLY A 314 28.22 0.87 10.33
C GLY A 314 28.38 1.97 11.38
N ARG A 315 28.46 3.24 10.96
CA ARG A 315 28.65 4.41 11.85
C ARG A 315 28.04 5.67 11.27
N ASN A 316 27.81 6.67 12.13
CA ASN A 316 27.45 8.01 11.68
C ASN A 316 28.63 8.71 10.98
N GLU A 317 28.30 9.58 10.04
CA GLU A 317 29.25 10.46 9.39
C GLU A 317 29.71 11.57 10.33
N THR A 318 30.94 12.02 10.11
CA THR A 318 31.56 13.15 10.77
C THR A 318 31.88 14.22 9.73
N LEU A 319 32.29 15.41 10.17
CA LEU A 319 32.73 16.47 9.25
C LEU A 319 33.91 16.02 8.35
N ASN A 320 34.76 15.12 8.83
CA ASN A 320 35.90 14.59 8.07
C ASN A 320 35.47 13.67 6.92
N ASP A 321 34.24 13.15 6.94
CA ASP A 321 33.71 12.27 5.88
C ASP A 321 33.13 13.06 4.71
N ALA A 322 33.11 14.40 4.76
CA ALA A 322 32.56 15.24 3.71
C ALA A 322 33.18 14.96 2.32
N PRO A 323 34.51 14.81 2.15
CA PRO A 323 35.10 14.47 0.85
C PRO A 323 34.63 13.10 0.33
N VAL A 324 34.47 12.12 1.21
CA VAL A 324 34.02 10.76 0.87
C VAL A 324 32.57 10.79 0.39
N LEU A 325 31.69 11.52 1.10
CA LEU A 325 30.29 11.68 0.73
C LEU A 325 30.12 12.43 -0.61
N GLN A 326 30.93 13.47 -0.85
CA GLN A 326 30.93 14.20 -2.11
C GLN A 326 31.41 13.32 -3.27
N ALA A 327 32.49 12.55 -3.08
CA ALA A 327 32.98 11.60 -4.08
C ALA A 327 31.93 10.52 -4.38
N ALA A 328 31.26 9.99 -3.35
CA ALA A 328 30.21 8.99 -3.49
C ALA A 328 28.98 9.53 -4.23
N HIS A 329 28.53 10.75 -3.93
CA HIS A 329 27.43 11.41 -4.65
C HIS A 329 27.80 11.71 -6.11
N LYS A 330 29.03 12.17 -6.36
CA LYS A 330 29.55 12.35 -7.72
C LYS A 330 29.58 11.03 -8.50
N ALA A 331 30.09 9.96 -7.89
CA ALA A 331 30.11 8.63 -8.51
C ALA A 331 28.69 8.13 -8.83
N TYR A 332 27.73 8.36 -7.93
CA TYR A 332 26.32 8.06 -8.17
C TYR A 332 25.79 8.80 -9.40
N ARG A 333 25.98 10.13 -9.47
CA ARG A 333 25.48 10.99 -10.56
C ARG A 333 26.14 10.71 -11.91
N ASP A 334 27.47 10.62 -11.94
CA ASP A 334 28.24 10.42 -13.17
C ASP A 334 27.94 9.05 -13.83
N ASN A 335 27.48 8.08 -13.03
CA ASN A 335 27.11 6.75 -13.50
C ASN A 335 25.58 6.57 -13.62
N GLY A 336 24.85 7.67 -13.83
CA GLY A 336 23.40 7.63 -14.11
C GLY A 336 22.57 7.12 -12.94
N GLY A 337 22.96 7.44 -11.70
CA GLY A 337 22.25 7.05 -10.48
C GLY A 337 22.38 5.58 -10.12
N SER A 338 23.54 4.97 -10.40
CA SER A 338 23.85 3.57 -10.08
C SER A 338 24.16 3.39 -8.59
N MET A 339 23.46 2.46 -7.95
CA MET A 339 23.77 2.02 -6.59
C MET A 339 25.09 1.26 -6.53
N LYS A 340 25.44 0.47 -7.55
CA LYS A 340 26.72 -0.23 -7.56
C LYS A 340 27.88 0.76 -7.57
N ALA A 341 27.82 1.79 -8.42
CA ALA A 341 28.84 2.84 -8.47
C ALA A 341 28.97 3.58 -7.13
N LEU A 342 27.84 3.92 -6.50
CA LEU A 342 27.81 4.51 -5.16
C LEU A 342 28.52 3.62 -4.14
N LEU A 343 28.15 2.34 -4.08
CA LEU A 343 28.71 1.40 -3.13
C LEU A 343 30.20 1.14 -3.38
N THR A 344 30.62 0.98 -4.64
CA THR A 344 32.04 0.87 -5.00
C THR A 344 32.82 2.07 -4.48
N SER A 345 32.34 3.30 -4.73
CA SER A 345 33.00 4.51 -4.24
C SER A 345 33.12 4.55 -2.71
N LEU A 346 32.13 4.03 -1.98
CA LEU A 346 32.18 3.99 -0.52
C LEU A 346 33.16 2.93 -0.01
N VAL A 347 33.10 1.70 -0.52
CA VAL A 347 33.93 0.58 -0.01
C VAL A 347 35.39 0.65 -0.46
N THR A 348 35.70 1.44 -1.50
CA THR A 348 37.09 1.72 -1.91
C THR A 348 37.63 3.03 -1.32
N SER A 349 36.87 3.71 -0.46
CA SER A 349 37.31 4.96 0.17
C SER A 349 38.23 4.71 1.36
N ASP A 350 39.09 5.69 1.67
CA ASP A 350 39.96 5.64 2.84
C ASP A 350 39.18 5.45 4.15
N ALA A 351 37.97 6.01 4.22
CA ALA A 351 37.10 5.87 5.38
C ALA A 351 36.68 4.42 5.66
N PHE A 352 36.66 3.56 4.62
CA PHE A 352 36.33 2.14 4.74
C PHE A 352 37.60 1.29 4.89
N LEU A 353 38.63 1.59 4.09
CA LEU A 353 39.86 0.78 4.03
C LEU A 353 40.75 0.95 5.26
N TYR A 354 40.77 2.14 5.87
CA TYR A 354 41.68 2.44 6.96
C TYR A 354 40.93 2.69 8.27
N ARG A 355 41.36 2.00 9.33
CA ARG A 355 40.96 2.35 10.69
C ARG A 355 41.80 3.55 11.15
N LYS A 356 41.14 4.68 11.42
CA LYS A 356 41.82 5.84 12.00
C LYS A 356 42.21 5.50 13.44
N VAL A 357 43.51 5.55 13.73
CA VAL A 357 44.02 5.50 15.11
C VAL A 357 43.82 6.90 15.69
N GLU A 358 43.08 7.01 16.79
CA GLU A 358 43.07 8.26 17.55
C GLU A 358 44.48 8.51 18.06
N ARG A 359 45.17 9.52 17.50
CA ARG A 359 46.35 10.06 18.15
C ARG A 359 45.84 10.77 19.40
N GLY A 360 46.09 10.18 20.57
CA GLY A 360 45.82 10.83 21.84
C GLY A 360 46.42 12.24 21.82
N ALA A 361 45.66 13.20 22.33
CA ALA A 361 46.18 14.54 22.54
C ALA A 361 47.35 14.44 23.53
N GLU A 362 48.58 14.63 23.05
CA GLU A 362 49.75 14.96 23.87
C GLU A 362 49.74 16.43 24.26
#